data_AF-A0A9E3E1J5-F1
#
_entry.id   AF-A0A9E3E1J5-F1
#
_cell.length_a   1.000
_cell.length_b   1.000
_cell.length_c   1.000
_cell.angle_alpha   90.00
_cell.angle_beta   90.00
_cell.angle_gamma   90.00
#
_symmetry.space_group_name_H-M   'P 1'
#
loop_
_entity.id
_entity.type
_entity.pdbx_description
1 polymer ?
#
loop_
_entity_poly.entity_id
_entity_poly.type
_entity_poly.pdbx_seq_one_letter_code
_entity_poly.pdbx_strand_id
1 'polypeptide(L)'
;MKIAVIGTGNIGGTLGRRWVAAGHEVTYGTRAGTGEGPGGAPQLAVDDALAGAEVVVLAVPGGAVAEVVAANGPALGGKIVIDAANRIGEPEVNSRAAIAADAPQARYVRAFNTLGWENFADPLPGTALFFAADPSARPAAEELITAVGLEPVFAGDAAATGTVDALLPLWFALVKHNGGNRRVALRVAR
;
A
#
# COMPACT_ATOMS: atom_id res chain seq x y z
N MET A 1 7.41 -1.31 13.40
CA MET A 1 8.26 -1.37 12.18
C MET A 1 8.63 0.03 11.71
N LYS A 2 9.71 0.15 10.93
CA LYS A 2 10.12 1.37 10.23
C LYS A 2 9.55 1.42 8.82
N ILE A 3 8.71 2.40 8.53
CA ILE A 3 7.89 2.44 7.32
C ILE A 3 8.19 3.72 6.54
N ALA A 4 8.65 3.58 5.30
CA ALA A 4 8.65 4.66 4.34
C ALA A 4 7.31 4.71 3.60
N VAL A 5 6.63 5.86 3.66
CA VAL A 5 5.40 6.12 2.91
C VAL A 5 5.71 7.03 1.74
N ILE A 6 5.76 6.47 0.54
CA ILE A 6 6.07 7.24 -0.67
C ILE A 6 4.76 7.80 -1.22
N GLY A 7 4.55 9.11 -1.02
CA GLY A 7 3.32 9.81 -1.37
C GLY A 7 2.44 10.16 -0.15
N THR A 8 2.12 11.44 0.00
CA THR A 8 1.32 12.00 1.13
C THR A 8 -0.15 12.27 0.79
N GLY A 9 -0.63 11.75 -0.35
CA GLY A 9 -2.03 11.86 -0.75
C GLY A 9 -2.99 11.06 0.13
N ASN A 10 -4.25 10.94 -0.27
CA ASN A 10 -5.30 10.32 0.54
C ASN A 10 -4.93 8.91 1.07
N ILE A 11 -4.36 8.04 0.22
CA ILE A 11 -3.96 6.69 0.63
C ILE A 11 -2.78 6.75 1.60
N GLY A 12 -1.62 7.24 1.15
CA GLY A 12 -0.40 7.24 1.96
C GLY A 12 -0.53 8.06 3.24
N GLY A 13 -1.13 9.24 3.18
CA GLY A 13 -1.39 10.06 4.37
C GLY A 13 -2.30 9.37 5.38
N THR A 14 -3.32 8.63 4.92
CA THR A 14 -4.22 7.88 5.83
C THR A 14 -3.53 6.67 6.43
N LEU A 15 -2.85 5.85 5.61
CA LEU A 15 -2.12 4.68 6.09
C LEU A 15 -1.03 5.07 7.07
N GLY A 16 -0.22 6.08 6.75
CA GLY A 16 0.84 6.54 7.65
C GLY A 16 0.30 7.09 8.96
N ARG A 17 -0.81 7.86 8.98
CA ARG A 17 -1.46 8.28 10.25
C ARG A 17 -1.91 7.08 11.09
N ARG A 18 -2.49 6.05 10.45
CA ARG A 18 -2.92 4.83 11.13
C ARG A 18 -1.73 4.08 11.71
N TRP A 19 -0.64 3.96 10.97
CA TRP A 19 0.58 3.29 11.45
C TRP A 19 1.31 4.07 12.55
N VAL A 20 1.36 5.41 12.48
CA VAL A 20 1.85 6.25 13.60
C VAL A 20 1.01 6.00 14.85
N ALA A 21 -0.32 6.03 14.73
CA ALA A 21 -1.23 5.80 15.85
C ALA A 21 -1.11 4.38 16.44
N ALA A 22 -0.73 3.40 15.62
CA ALA A 22 -0.43 2.04 16.04
C ALA A 22 1.01 1.84 16.58
N GLY A 23 1.81 2.90 16.66
CA GLY A 23 3.16 2.86 17.25
C GLY A 23 4.28 2.47 16.29
N HIS A 24 4.05 2.48 14.97
CA HIS A 24 5.10 2.31 13.99
C HIS A 24 5.86 3.62 13.74
N GLU A 25 7.15 3.51 13.37
CA GLU A 25 7.97 4.64 12.97
C GLU A 25 7.72 4.92 11.49
N VAL A 26 7.08 6.04 11.17
CA VAL A 26 6.72 6.42 9.79
C VAL A 26 7.56 7.60 9.33
N THR A 27 8.11 7.49 8.13
CA THR A 27 8.76 8.60 7.42
C THR A 27 8.11 8.74 6.03
N TYR A 28 7.67 9.94 5.70
CA TYR A 28 7.07 10.23 4.40
C TYR A 28 8.16 10.62 3.38
N GLY A 29 8.20 9.94 2.24
CA GLY A 29 9.04 10.32 1.11
C GLY A 29 8.24 11.13 0.10
N THR A 30 8.68 12.35 -0.22
CA THR A 30 8.03 13.20 -1.21
C THR A 30 9.03 13.92 -2.13
N ARG A 31 8.54 14.41 -3.26
CA ARG A 31 9.31 15.31 -4.14
C ARG A 31 9.49 16.71 -3.56
N ALA A 32 8.66 17.10 -2.58
CA ALA A 32 8.69 18.44 -1.99
C ALA A 32 9.83 18.61 -0.96
N GLY A 33 10.51 17.52 -0.58
CA GLY A 33 11.63 17.54 0.35
C GLY A 33 11.20 17.46 1.82
N THR A 34 12.00 18.09 2.68
CA THR A 34 11.91 17.95 4.14
C THR A 34 10.76 18.75 4.75
N GLY A 35 10.14 18.20 5.79
CA GLY A 35 9.06 18.85 6.51
C GLY A 35 8.36 17.92 7.49
N GLU A 36 7.12 18.25 7.82
CA GLU A 36 6.24 17.42 8.63
C GLU A 36 5.15 16.81 7.75
N GLY A 37 5.07 15.49 7.76
CA GLY A 37 4.06 14.72 7.06
C GLY A 37 2.80 14.51 7.91
N PRO A 38 1.79 13.84 7.33
CA PRO A 38 0.54 13.57 8.03
C PRO A 38 0.74 12.86 9.39
N GLY A 39 0.04 13.33 10.43
CA GLY A 39 0.15 12.73 11.77
C GLY A 39 1.41 13.11 12.54
N GLY A 40 2.16 14.13 12.08
CA GLY A 40 3.36 14.63 12.76
C GLY A 40 4.63 13.82 12.48
N ALA A 41 4.56 12.86 11.56
CA ALA A 41 5.72 12.04 11.19
C ALA A 41 6.67 12.84 10.27
N PRO A 42 8.00 12.59 10.30
CA PRO A 42 8.93 13.28 9.43
C PRO A 42 8.59 13.11 7.94
N GLN A 43 8.75 14.18 7.17
CA GLN A 43 8.75 14.14 5.71
C GLN A 43 10.16 14.45 5.21
N LEU A 44 10.68 13.66 4.28
CA LEU A 44 12.00 13.79 3.68
C LEU A 44 11.93 13.65 2.15
N ALA A 45 13.09 13.82 1.49
CA ALA A 45 13.25 13.32 0.12
C ALA A 45 13.06 11.80 0.09
N VAL A 46 12.70 11.26 -1.08
CA VAL A 46 12.39 9.82 -1.24
C VAL A 46 13.57 8.95 -0.80
N ASP A 47 14.77 9.23 -1.31
CA ASP A 47 15.98 8.47 -1.03
C ASP A 47 16.28 8.40 0.49
N ASP A 48 16.14 9.54 1.18
CA ASP A 48 16.36 9.65 2.62
C ASP A 48 15.29 8.87 3.42
N ALA A 49 14.03 8.93 2.99
CA ALA A 49 12.96 8.17 3.62
C ALA A 49 13.18 6.65 3.48
N LEU A 50 13.76 6.19 2.36
CA LEU A 50 14.03 4.79 2.10
C LEU A 50 15.20 4.23 2.91
N ALA A 51 16.22 5.05 3.22
CA ALA A 51 17.46 4.60 3.87
C ALA A 51 17.21 3.84 5.18
N GLY A 52 16.30 4.34 6.03
CA GLY A 52 15.99 3.74 7.34
C GLY A 52 14.84 2.72 7.35
N ALA A 53 14.18 2.48 6.22
CA ALA A 53 12.93 1.73 6.18
C ALA A 53 13.11 0.21 6.11
N GLU A 54 12.24 -0.53 6.80
CA GLU A 54 12.08 -1.99 6.68
C GLU A 54 10.98 -2.32 5.65
N VAL A 55 9.95 -1.47 5.65
CA VAL A 55 8.78 -1.55 4.77
C VAL A 55 8.64 -0.24 4.00
N VAL A 56 8.33 -0.34 2.71
CA VAL A 56 8.05 0.79 1.83
C VAL A 56 6.65 0.61 1.28
N VAL A 57 5.77 1.60 1.42
CA VAL A 57 4.49 1.64 0.70
C VAL A 57 4.58 2.62 -0.46
N LEU A 58 4.24 2.13 -1.65
CA LEU A 58 4.13 2.93 -2.86
C LEU A 58 2.68 3.44 -2.95
N ALA A 59 2.46 4.66 -2.46
CA ALA A 59 1.16 5.32 -2.39
C ALA A 59 1.10 6.58 -3.29
N VAL A 60 1.76 6.50 -4.45
CA VAL A 60 1.74 7.49 -5.53
C VAL A 60 0.71 7.12 -6.60
N PRO A 61 0.35 8.02 -7.53
CA PRO A 61 -0.45 7.64 -8.70
C PRO A 61 0.19 6.46 -9.45
N GLY A 62 -0.62 5.49 -9.92
CA GLY A 62 -0.10 4.25 -10.50
C GLY A 62 0.87 4.44 -11.66
N GLY A 63 0.62 5.43 -12.52
CA GLY A 63 1.52 5.76 -13.63
C GLY A 63 2.91 6.26 -13.20
N ALA A 64 3.06 6.74 -11.96
CA ALA A 64 4.33 7.23 -11.43
C ALA A 64 5.16 6.14 -10.72
N VAL A 65 4.58 4.96 -10.46
CA VAL A 65 5.28 3.92 -9.68
C VAL A 65 6.54 3.43 -10.39
N ALA A 66 6.48 3.21 -11.70
CA ALA A 66 7.65 2.75 -12.46
C ALA A 66 8.82 3.74 -12.39
N GLU A 67 8.55 5.04 -12.49
CA GLU A 67 9.57 6.08 -12.35
C GLU A 67 10.18 6.10 -10.94
N VAL A 68 9.35 6.00 -9.90
CA VAL A 68 9.81 5.95 -8.51
C VAL A 68 10.72 4.74 -8.28
N VAL A 69 10.31 3.56 -8.75
CA VAL A 69 11.08 2.32 -8.57
C VAL A 69 12.37 2.38 -9.39
N ALA A 70 12.33 2.82 -10.64
CA ALA A 70 13.53 2.95 -11.49
C ALA A 70 14.58 3.88 -10.86
N ALA A 71 14.14 5.01 -10.27
CA ALA A 71 15.05 5.94 -9.60
C ALA A 71 15.62 5.40 -8.28
N ASN A 72 14.93 4.46 -7.62
CA ASN A 72 15.24 4.03 -6.25
C ASN A 72 15.51 2.52 -6.10
N GLY A 73 15.61 1.78 -7.20
CA GLY A 73 15.67 0.32 -7.22
C GLY A 73 16.65 -0.30 -6.22
N PRO A 74 17.93 0.14 -6.20
CA PRO A 74 18.92 -0.33 -5.23
C PRO A 74 18.51 -0.08 -3.77
N ALA A 75 17.87 1.06 -3.49
CA ALA A 75 17.41 1.41 -2.15
C ALA A 75 16.20 0.57 -1.71
N LEU A 76 15.47 -0.09 -2.62
CA LEU A 76 14.35 -0.98 -2.30
C LEU A 76 14.78 -2.43 -2.03
N GLY A 77 16.03 -2.79 -2.35
CA GLY A 77 16.56 -4.15 -2.17
C GLY A 77 16.45 -4.66 -0.73
N GLY A 78 15.95 -5.88 -0.55
CA GLY A 78 15.76 -6.54 0.75
C GLY A 78 14.58 -6.02 1.60
N LYS A 79 14.02 -4.86 1.25
CA LYS A 79 12.86 -4.27 1.94
C LYS A 79 11.58 -4.97 1.51
N ILE A 80 10.53 -4.83 2.33
CA ILE A 80 9.18 -5.18 1.91
C ILE A 80 8.63 -3.99 1.13
N VAL A 81 8.11 -4.24 -0.07
CA VAL A 81 7.50 -3.21 -0.92
C VAL A 81 6.00 -3.52 -1.07
N ILE A 82 5.19 -2.68 -0.44
CA ILE A 82 3.73 -2.71 -0.55
C ILE A 82 3.32 -1.82 -1.73
N ASP A 83 2.86 -2.44 -2.81
CA ASP A 83 2.21 -1.78 -3.92
C ASP A 83 0.73 -1.56 -3.60
N ALA A 84 0.40 -0.31 -3.25
CA ALA A 84 -0.97 0.15 -2.97
C ALA A 84 -1.58 0.93 -4.14
N ALA A 85 -0.85 1.11 -5.23
CA ALA A 85 -1.25 1.96 -6.34
C ALA A 85 -2.09 1.19 -7.36
N ASN A 86 -2.84 1.89 -8.21
CA ASN A 86 -3.54 1.27 -9.34
C ASN A 86 -3.21 2.02 -10.62
N ARG A 87 -2.70 1.30 -11.63
CA ARG A 87 -2.49 1.79 -13.00
C ARG A 87 -3.81 1.73 -13.76
N ILE A 88 -4.74 2.62 -13.39
CA ILE A 88 -6.10 2.64 -13.96
C ILE A 88 -6.03 2.85 -15.48
N GLY A 89 -6.75 2.01 -16.22
CA GLY A 89 -6.78 2.03 -17.69
C GLY A 89 -5.75 1.13 -18.36
N GLU A 90 -4.81 0.56 -17.60
CA GLU A 90 -3.84 -0.42 -18.11
C GLU A 90 -4.39 -1.86 -18.02
N PRO A 91 -3.94 -2.77 -18.90
CA PRO A 91 -4.29 -4.19 -18.80
C PRO A 91 -3.84 -4.83 -17.48
N GLU A 92 -2.68 -4.40 -16.97
CA GLU A 92 -2.15 -4.82 -15.68
C GLU A 92 -2.11 -3.61 -14.74
N VAL A 93 -2.95 -3.65 -13.69
CA VAL A 93 -3.16 -2.50 -12.80
C VAL A 93 -2.13 -2.40 -11.66
N ASN A 94 -1.33 -3.44 -11.45
CA ASN A 94 -0.27 -3.47 -10.44
C ASN A 94 1.10 -3.08 -11.05
N SER A 95 2.09 -2.92 -10.18
CA SER A 95 3.46 -2.55 -10.55
C SER A 95 4.49 -3.65 -10.26
N ARG A 96 4.06 -4.91 -10.10
CA ARG A 96 4.94 -6.02 -9.76
C ARG A 96 6.08 -6.20 -10.76
N ALA A 97 5.79 -6.12 -12.06
CA ALA A 97 6.79 -6.28 -13.11
C ALA A 97 7.88 -5.20 -13.06
N ALA A 98 7.50 -3.93 -12.83
CA ALA A 98 8.45 -2.83 -12.68
C ALA A 98 9.30 -2.99 -11.41
N ILE A 99 8.68 -3.36 -10.30
CA ILE A 99 9.39 -3.61 -9.04
C ILE A 99 10.37 -4.78 -9.19
N ALA A 100 9.99 -5.86 -9.85
CA ALA A 100 10.87 -7.01 -10.08
C ALA A 100 12.04 -6.66 -11.01
N ALA A 101 11.86 -5.77 -11.98
CA ALA A 101 12.91 -5.34 -12.91
C ALA A 101 13.98 -4.48 -12.22
N ASP A 102 13.57 -3.47 -11.45
CA ASP A 102 14.49 -2.47 -10.89
C ASP A 102 14.90 -2.76 -9.44
N ALA A 103 14.11 -3.57 -8.72
CA ALA A 103 14.37 -3.97 -7.33
C ALA A 103 14.14 -5.49 -7.13
N PRO A 104 14.88 -6.37 -7.81
CA PRO A 104 14.64 -7.82 -7.80
C PRO A 104 14.80 -8.49 -6.42
N GLN A 105 15.45 -7.81 -5.47
CA GLN A 105 15.61 -8.28 -4.09
C GLN A 105 14.51 -7.77 -3.14
N ALA A 106 13.60 -6.90 -3.61
CA ALA A 106 12.46 -6.47 -2.82
C ALA A 106 11.49 -7.64 -2.60
N ARG A 107 10.89 -7.69 -1.41
CA ARG A 107 9.84 -8.65 -1.08
C ARG A 107 8.49 -7.99 -1.33
N TYR A 108 7.77 -8.47 -2.33
CA TYR A 108 6.61 -7.81 -2.88
C TYR A 108 5.33 -8.12 -2.10
N VAL A 109 4.48 -7.10 -1.93
CA VAL A 109 3.13 -7.19 -1.36
C VAL A 109 2.17 -6.37 -2.20
N ARG A 110 1.05 -6.96 -2.58
CA ARG A 110 -0.10 -6.27 -3.19
C ARG A 110 -1.20 -6.13 -2.16
N ALA A 111 -1.41 -4.93 -1.66
CA ALA A 111 -2.39 -4.64 -0.61
C ALA A 111 -2.86 -3.19 -0.68
N PHE A 112 -3.97 -2.87 -0.01
CA PHE A 112 -4.57 -1.52 0.07
C PHE A 112 -5.02 -0.92 -1.27
N ASN A 113 -4.94 -1.67 -2.37
CA ASN A 113 -5.34 -1.21 -3.70
C ASN A 113 -6.85 -1.37 -3.97
N THR A 114 -7.55 -2.20 -3.19
CA THR A 114 -8.94 -2.65 -3.48
C THR A 114 -10.03 -1.88 -2.75
N LEU A 115 -9.68 -0.95 -1.85
CA LEU A 115 -10.63 -0.15 -1.07
C LEU A 115 -10.31 1.35 -1.18
N GLY A 116 -11.33 2.19 -0.99
CA GLY A 116 -11.16 3.62 -0.82
C GLY A 116 -10.49 3.96 0.51
N TRP A 117 -9.67 5.02 0.53
CA TRP A 117 -8.98 5.53 1.73
C TRP A 117 -9.93 5.79 2.89
N GLU A 118 -11.21 6.06 2.61
CA GLU A 118 -12.28 6.24 3.58
C GLU A 118 -12.43 5.02 4.50
N ASN A 119 -12.22 3.80 3.98
CA ASN A 119 -12.25 2.56 4.75
C ASN A 119 -11.00 2.36 5.61
N PHE A 120 -9.91 3.08 5.33
CA PHE A 120 -8.71 3.08 6.17
C PHE A 120 -8.79 4.18 7.22
N ALA A 121 -9.42 5.30 6.87
CA ALA A 121 -9.61 6.44 7.75
C ALA A 121 -10.64 6.18 8.84
N ASP A 122 -11.62 5.30 8.61
CA ASP A 122 -12.62 4.87 9.60
C ASP A 122 -13.10 3.43 9.28
N PRO A 123 -12.29 2.41 9.61
CA PRO A 123 -12.57 1.01 9.30
C PRO A 123 -13.75 0.49 10.12
N LEU A 124 -14.67 -0.22 9.46
CA LEU A 124 -15.72 -0.93 10.16
C LEU A 124 -15.16 -2.24 10.74
N PRO A 125 -15.57 -2.66 11.95
CA PRO A 125 -15.14 -3.92 12.54
C PRO A 125 -15.40 -5.11 11.60
N GLY A 126 -14.34 -5.90 11.35
CA GLY A 126 -14.40 -7.09 10.49
C GLY A 126 -14.36 -6.78 8.99
N THR A 127 -14.08 -5.54 8.56
CA THR A 127 -13.76 -5.26 7.16
C THR A 127 -12.52 -6.04 6.74
N ALA A 128 -12.64 -6.85 5.70
CA ALA A 128 -11.56 -7.63 5.13
C ALA A 128 -10.74 -6.79 4.15
N LEU A 129 -9.41 -6.92 4.23
CA LEU A 129 -8.50 -6.52 3.16
C LEU A 129 -7.81 -7.76 2.59
N PHE A 130 -8.17 -8.08 1.36
CA PHE A 130 -7.53 -9.15 0.60
C PHE A 130 -6.17 -8.67 0.09
N PHE A 131 -5.15 -9.51 0.24
CA PHE A 131 -3.80 -9.19 -0.19
C PHE A 131 -3.05 -10.41 -0.71
N ALA A 132 -2.03 -10.16 -1.52
CA ALA A 132 -1.08 -11.16 -2.00
C ALA A 132 0.33 -10.73 -1.59
N ALA A 133 1.18 -11.67 -1.19
CA ALA A 133 2.50 -11.33 -0.67
C ALA A 133 3.52 -12.44 -0.88
N ASP A 134 4.78 -12.09 -1.11
CA ASP A 134 5.87 -13.05 -0.97
C ASP A 134 5.84 -13.67 0.43
N PRO A 135 6.17 -14.98 0.58
CA PRO A 135 6.05 -15.68 1.86
C PRO A 135 6.77 -14.97 3.02
N SER A 136 7.93 -14.38 2.75
CA SER A 136 8.75 -13.66 3.74
C SER A 136 8.28 -12.23 4.04
N ALA A 137 7.32 -11.70 3.29
CA ALA A 137 6.68 -10.40 3.54
C ALA A 137 5.31 -10.53 4.21
N ARG A 138 4.68 -11.71 4.14
CA ARG A 138 3.34 -11.95 4.65
C ARG A 138 3.12 -11.51 6.12
N PRO A 139 3.97 -11.86 7.10
CA PRO A 139 3.71 -11.48 8.50
C PRO A 139 3.63 -9.96 8.70
N ALA A 140 4.54 -9.21 8.05
CA ALA A 140 4.54 -7.76 8.11
C ALA A 140 3.32 -7.14 7.40
N ALA A 141 2.87 -7.73 6.28
CA ALA A 141 1.65 -7.31 5.61
C ALA A 141 0.41 -7.51 6.52
N GLU A 142 0.28 -8.69 7.15
CA GLU A 142 -0.82 -8.98 8.09
C GLU A 142 -0.82 -8.02 9.29
N GLU A 143 0.35 -7.73 9.86
CA GLU A 143 0.51 -6.75 10.95
C GLU A 143 0.06 -5.34 10.51
N LEU A 144 0.54 -4.86 9.36
CA LEU A 144 0.22 -3.50 8.89
C LEU A 144 -1.24 -3.33 8.47
N ILE A 145 -1.88 -4.37 7.96
CA ILE A 145 -3.31 -4.38 7.66
C ILE A 145 -4.11 -4.34 8.97
N THR A 146 -3.72 -5.16 9.95
CA THR A 146 -4.34 -5.19 11.27
C THR A 146 -4.18 -3.85 11.99
N ALA A 147 -3.01 -3.22 11.91
CA ALA A 147 -2.72 -1.90 12.48
C ALA A 147 -3.59 -0.77 11.90
N VAL A 148 -4.07 -0.91 10.65
CA VAL A 148 -5.06 0.01 10.07
C VAL A 148 -6.45 -0.20 10.66
N GLY A 149 -6.73 -1.38 11.25
CA GLY A 149 -8.02 -1.79 11.79
C GLY A 149 -8.81 -2.73 10.87
N LEU A 150 -8.15 -3.38 9.91
CA LEU A 150 -8.75 -4.28 8.93
C LEU A 150 -8.37 -5.73 9.23
N GLU A 151 -9.21 -6.68 8.79
CA GLU A 151 -8.91 -8.12 8.85
C GLU A 151 -8.07 -8.52 7.62
N PRO A 152 -6.81 -8.97 7.79
CA PRO A 152 -6.01 -9.44 6.67
C PRO A 152 -6.54 -10.76 6.12
N VAL A 153 -6.74 -10.84 4.81
CA VAL A 153 -7.14 -12.07 4.11
C VAL A 153 -6.12 -12.40 3.04
N PHE A 154 -5.26 -13.39 3.32
CA PHE A 154 -4.23 -13.84 2.40
C PHE A 154 -4.84 -14.58 1.21
N ALA A 155 -4.70 -14.02 0.01
CA ALA A 155 -5.23 -14.56 -1.24
C ALA A 155 -4.23 -15.49 -1.96
N GLY A 156 -2.97 -15.50 -1.54
CA GLY A 156 -1.90 -16.30 -2.14
C GLY A 156 -0.58 -15.53 -2.20
N ASP A 157 0.44 -16.18 -2.76
CA ASP A 157 1.74 -15.55 -2.95
C ASP A 157 1.70 -14.38 -3.95
N ALA A 158 2.82 -13.75 -4.27
CA ALA A 158 2.88 -12.62 -5.20
C ALA A 158 2.31 -12.93 -6.62
N ALA A 159 2.18 -14.20 -7.02
CA ALA A 159 1.51 -14.58 -8.26
C ALA A 159 -0.02 -14.43 -8.20
N ALA A 160 -0.62 -14.40 -7.00
CA ALA A 160 -2.05 -14.15 -6.79
C ALA A 160 -2.45 -12.67 -6.89
N THR A 161 -1.54 -11.80 -7.33
CA THR A 161 -1.82 -10.36 -7.60
C THR A 161 -3.03 -10.15 -8.48
N GLY A 162 -3.17 -10.94 -9.56
CA GLY A 162 -4.34 -10.87 -10.46
C GLY A 162 -5.66 -11.18 -9.74
N THR A 163 -5.65 -12.11 -8.77
CA THR A 163 -6.82 -12.42 -7.95
C THR A 163 -7.21 -11.25 -7.05
N VAL A 164 -6.23 -10.59 -6.43
CA VAL A 164 -6.45 -9.39 -5.61
C VAL A 164 -6.93 -8.23 -6.48
N ASP A 165 -6.30 -8.01 -7.63
CA ASP A 165 -6.64 -6.94 -8.57
C ASP A 165 -8.05 -7.09 -9.15
N ALA A 166 -8.55 -8.32 -9.32
CA ALA A 166 -9.91 -8.59 -9.77
C ALA A 166 -10.99 -8.06 -8.80
N LEU A 167 -10.65 -7.79 -7.54
CA LEU A 167 -11.57 -7.16 -6.59
C LEU A 167 -11.75 -5.67 -6.83
N LEU A 168 -10.81 -4.99 -7.50
CA LEU A 168 -10.91 -3.57 -7.79
C LEU A 168 -12.12 -3.20 -8.68
N PRO A 169 -12.35 -3.84 -9.85
CA PRO A 169 -13.54 -3.57 -10.65
C PRO A 169 -14.83 -3.97 -9.93
N LEU A 170 -14.82 -5.05 -9.13
CA LEU A 170 -15.96 -5.41 -8.28
C LEU A 170 -16.26 -4.28 -7.28
N TRP A 171 -15.24 -3.78 -6.58
CA TRP A 171 -15.40 -2.69 -5.62
C TRP A 171 -15.94 -1.43 -6.29
N PHE A 172 -15.41 -1.02 -7.45
CA PHE A 172 -15.96 0.11 -8.21
C PHE A 172 -17.44 -0.09 -8.60
N ALA A 173 -17.82 -1.30 -9.03
CA ALA A 173 -19.21 -1.61 -9.32
C ALA A 173 -20.09 -1.47 -8.08
N LEU A 174 -19.65 -2.00 -6.93
CA LEU A 174 -20.38 -1.87 -5.67
C LEU A 174 -20.51 -0.41 -5.22
N VAL A 175 -19.46 0.39 -5.32
CA VAL A 175 -19.51 1.84 -5.03
C VAL A 175 -20.54 2.52 -5.93
N LYS A 176 -20.52 2.25 -7.24
CA LYS A 176 -21.49 2.80 -8.20
C LYS A 176 -22.93 2.41 -7.84
N HIS A 177 -23.18 1.15 -7.52
CA HIS A 177 -24.51 0.65 -7.17
C HIS A 177 -24.99 1.08 -5.77
N ASN A 178 -24.09 1.60 -4.92
CA ASN A 178 -24.41 2.18 -3.63
C ASN A 178 -24.33 3.72 -3.65
N GLY A 179 -24.73 4.34 -4.77
CA GLY A 179 -24.85 5.80 -4.87
C GLY A 179 -23.51 6.55 -4.80
N GLY A 180 -22.41 5.91 -5.18
CA GLY A 180 -21.07 6.50 -5.10
C GLY A 180 -20.45 6.42 -3.70
N ASN A 181 -21.06 5.69 -2.76
CA ASN A 181 -20.50 5.54 -1.42
C ASN A 181 -19.20 4.72 -1.45
N ARG A 182 -18.07 5.39 -1.20
CA ARG A 182 -16.73 4.78 -1.18
C ARG A 182 -16.40 4.06 0.15
N ARG A 183 -17.29 4.10 1.14
CA ARG A 183 -17.19 3.28 2.37
C ARG A 183 -17.74 1.87 2.21
N VAL A 184 -18.13 1.48 1.00
CA VAL A 184 -18.47 0.08 0.72
C VAL A 184 -17.23 -0.78 0.92
N ALA A 185 -17.38 -1.86 1.67
CA ALA A 185 -16.32 -2.75 2.08
C ALA A 185 -16.82 -4.20 2.10
N LEU A 186 -15.89 -5.16 2.09
CA LEU A 186 -16.17 -6.58 2.11
C LEU A 186 -15.87 -7.16 3.49
N ARG A 187 -16.54 -8.26 3.85
CA ARG A 187 -16.27 -9.06 5.05
C ARG A 187 -16.32 -10.54 4.69
N VAL A 188 -15.48 -11.35 5.34
CA VAL A 188 -15.50 -12.81 5.25
C VAL A 188 -16.27 -13.36 6.46
N ALA A 189 -17.34 -14.12 6.20
CA ALA A 189 -18.02 -14.90 7.22
C ALA A 189 -17.30 -16.25 7.38
N ARG A 190 -17.09 -16.68 8.62
CA ARG A 190 -16.47 -17.96 8.99
C ARG A 190 -17.36 -18.68 9.98
#